data_AF-A0A9E2P5Z4-F1
#
_entry.id   AF-A0A9E2P5Z4-F1
#
_cell.length_a   1.000
_cell.length_b   1.000
_cell.length_c   1.000
_cell.angle_alpha   90.00
_cell.angle_beta   90.00
_cell.angle_gamma   90.00
#
_symmetry.space_group_name_H-M   'P 1'
#
loop_
_entity.id
_entity.type
_entity.pdbx_description
1 polymer ?
#
loop_
_entity_poly.entity_id
_entity_poly.type
_entity_poly.pdbx_seq_one_letter_code
_entity_poly.pdbx_strand_id
1 'polypeptide(L)'
;ARAGSPMRLIDQLDPAVRERVRDTLRASALAARPDFEEARLKRRQAVEMGRSATFDTARAAALLEQSRTAELRGRARLEADAVALLATLEPDDRRALSEILTRRGRAAGRDRGGRPQHQQPTP
;
A
#
# COMPACT_ATOMS: atom_id res chain seq x y z
N ALA A 1 13.49 3.27 -15.04
CA ALA A 1 12.80 4.00 -13.94
C ALA A 1 11.29 3.98 -14.18
N ARG A 2 10.47 3.56 -13.21
CA ARG A 2 9.00 3.46 -13.40
C ARG A 2 8.39 4.86 -13.61
N ALA A 3 7.79 5.10 -14.77
CA ALA A 3 7.23 6.38 -15.23
C ALA A 3 5.94 6.83 -14.50
N GLY A 4 5.82 6.56 -13.19
CA GLY A 4 4.63 6.92 -12.42
C GLY A 4 4.81 6.73 -10.92
N SER A 5 6.02 7.02 -10.41
CA SER A 5 6.28 7.02 -8.97
C SER A 5 5.88 8.39 -8.39
N PRO A 6 5.10 8.46 -7.29
CA PRO A 6 4.75 9.72 -6.60
C PRO A 6 5.97 10.59 -6.28
N MET A 7 7.14 9.95 -6.12
CA MET A 7 8.40 10.63 -5.89
C MET A 7 8.79 11.61 -7.01
N ARG A 8 8.39 11.36 -8.26
CA ARG A 8 8.67 12.26 -9.39
C ARG A 8 7.82 13.53 -9.40
N LEU A 9 6.61 13.48 -8.82
CA LEU A 9 5.79 14.68 -8.63
C LEU A 9 6.38 15.52 -7.49
N ILE A 10 6.82 14.84 -6.42
CA ILE A 10 7.49 15.45 -5.28
C ILE A 10 8.82 16.13 -5.68
N ASP A 11 9.51 15.63 -6.71
CA ASP A 11 10.77 16.21 -7.21
C ASP A 11 10.61 17.61 -7.83
N GLN A 12 9.39 17.98 -8.26
CA GLN A 12 9.07 19.25 -8.92
C GLN A 12 8.74 20.37 -7.92
N LEU A 13 8.56 20.02 -6.64
CA LEU A 13 8.30 20.98 -5.57
C LEU A 13 9.57 21.73 -5.19
N ASP A 14 9.38 22.91 -4.60
CA ASP A 14 10.47 23.63 -3.95
C ASP A 14 11.20 22.73 -2.93
N PRO A 15 12.54 22.82 -2.82
CA PRO A 15 13.33 21.89 -2.02
C PRO A 15 12.86 21.76 -0.57
N ALA A 16 12.48 22.87 0.06
CA ALA A 16 11.99 22.89 1.44
C ALA A 16 10.60 22.25 1.60
N VAL A 17 9.71 22.43 0.60
CA VAL A 17 8.38 21.78 0.59
C VAL A 17 8.53 20.29 0.33
N ARG A 18 9.40 19.92 -0.60
CA ARG A 18 9.72 18.54 -0.96
C ARG A 18 10.19 17.71 0.23
N GLU A 19 11.14 18.21 1.02
CA GLU A 19 11.67 17.50 2.18
C GLU A 19 10.57 17.23 3.21
N ARG A 20 9.80 18.26 3.56
CA ARG A 20 8.66 18.17 4.50
C ARG A 20 7.61 17.16 4.04
N VAL A 21 7.27 17.19 2.75
CA VAL A 21 6.35 16.23 2.13
C VAL A 21 6.89 14.80 2.27
N ARG A 22 8.17 14.57 1.96
CA ARG A 22 8.79 13.24 2.07
C ARG A 22 8.77 12.70 3.49
N ASP A 23 9.11 13.53 4.46
CA ASP A 23 9.14 13.13 5.86
C ASP A 23 7.74 12.84 6.38
N THR A 24 6.76 13.62 5.98
CA THR A 24 5.35 13.37 6.32
C THR A 24 4.86 12.04 5.74
N LEU A 25 5.17 11.76 4.48
CA LEU A 25 4.80 10.49 3.85
C LEU A 25 5.52 9.29 4.46
N ARG A 26 6.79 9.45 4.85
CA ARG A 26 7.55 8.43 5.56
C ARG A 26 6.94 8.16 6.94
N ALA A 27 6.65 9.20 7.72
CA ALA A 27 6.03 9.09 9.03
C ALA A 27 4.66 8.39 8.95
N SER A 28 3.83 8.79 7.98
CA SER A 28 2.53 8.16 7.67
C SER A 28 2.69 6.66 7.36
N ALA A 29 3.67 6.30 6.51
CA ALA A 29 3.93 4.91 6.17
C ALA A 29 4.40 4.08 7.38
N LEU A 30 5.24 4.64 8.25
CA LEU A 30 5.68 4.00 9.49
C LEU A 30 4.52 3.81 10.47
N ALA A 31 3.64 4.81 10.60
CA ALA A 31 2.48 4.76 11.48
C ALA A 31 1.44 3.71 11.02
N ALA A 32 1.27 3.50 9.71
CA ALA A 32 0.38 2.46 9.18
C ALA A 32 1.03 1.06 9.11
N ARG A 33 2.35 0.95 9.31
CA ARG A 33 3.08 -0.32 9.21
C ARG A 33 2.48 -1.43 10.08
N PRO A 34 2.10 -1.21 11.36
CA PRO A 34 1.55 -2.26 12.21
C PRO A 34 0.26 -2.86 11.66
N ASP A 35 -0.63 -2.05 11.09
CA ASP A 35 -1.88 -2.52 10.49
C ASP A 35 -1.62 -3.48 9.30
N PHE A 36 -0.65 -3.13 8.45
CA PHE A 36 -0.28 -4.01 7.34
C PHE A 36 0.50 -5.26 7.79
N GLU A 37 1.26 -5.17 8.88
CA GLU A 37 1.92 -6.34 9.50
C GLU A 37 0.89 -7.31 10.07
N GLU A 38 -0.11 -6.81 10.77
CA GLU A 38 -1.26 -7.58 11.24
C GLU A 38 -1.98 -8.23 10.06
N ALA A 39 -2.32 -7.46 9.02
CA ALA A 39 -2.98 -7.98 7.82
C ALA A 39 -2.19 -9.14 7.19
N ARG A 40 -0.87 -8.98 7.02
CA ARG A 40 0.02 -10.02 6.49
C ARG A 40 0.09 -11.23 7.40
N LEU A 41 0.19 -11.04 8.71
CA LEU A 41 0.23 -12.13 9.69
C LEU A 41 -1.03 -12.98 9.64
N LYS A 42 -2.21 -12.35 9.70
CA LYS A 42 -3.51 -13.05 9.64
C LYS A 42 -3.68 -13.84 8.35
N ARG A 43 -3.24 -13.25 7.22
CA ARG A 43 -3.24 -13.95 5.93
C ARG A 43 -2.30 -15.15 5.89
N ARG A 44 -1.08 -15.04 6.45
CA ARG A 44 -0.16 -16.18 6.59
C ARG A 44 -0.77 -17.29 7.45
N GLN A 45 -1.42 -16.93 8.55
CA GLN A 45 -2.11 -17.91 9.41
C GLN A 45 -3.24 -18.65 8.67
N ALA A 46 -4.02 -17.95 7.85
CA ALA A 46 -5.06 -18.58 7.02
C ALA A 46 -4.46 -19.54 5.98
N VAL A 47 -3.35 -19.15 5.34
CA VAL A 47 -2.62 -20.01 4.40
C VAL A 47 -2.07 -21.26 5.09
N GLU A 48 -1.48 -21.10 6.26
CA GLU A 48 -0.94 -22.23 7.02
C GLU A 48 -2.04 -23.20 7.46
N MET A 49 -3.21 -22.69 7.85
CA MET A 49 -4.38 -23.52 8.12
C MET A 49 -4.83 -24.33 6.90
N GLY A 50 -4.76 -23.76 5.70
CA GLY A 50 -5.05 -24.49 4.46
C GLY A 50 -4.05 -25.60 4.12
N ARG A 51 -2.87 -25.61 4.76
CA ARG A 51 -1.86 -26.67 4.64
C ARG A 51 -1.97 -27.74 5.73
N SER A 52 -2.73 -27.47 6.78
CA SER A 52 -2.94 -28.40 7.89
C SER A 52 -3.76 -29.61 7.45
N ALA A 53 -3.49 -30.77 8.04
CA ALA A 53 -4.31 -31.98 7.87
C ALA A 53 -5.74 -31.80 8.43
N THR A 54 -5.90 -30.93 9.42
CA THR A 54 -7.21 -30.54 9.96
C THR A 54 -7.53 -29.12 9.52
N PHE A 55 -8.45 -28.99 8.56
CA PHE A 55 -8.90 -27.72 8.04
C PHE A 55 -10.15 -27.23 8.78
N ASP A 56 -10.06 -26.05 9.39
CA ASP A 56 -11.19 -25.35 10.00
C ASP A 56 -11.61 -24.17 9.11
N THR A 57 -12.69 -24.38 8.36
CA THR A 57 -13.24 -23.39 7.43
C THR A 57 -13.65 -22.10 8.14
N ALA A 58 -14.28 -22.20 9.31
CA ALA A 58 -14.78 -21.03 10.05
C ALA A 58 -13.60 -20.18 10.55
N ARG A 59 -12.56 -20.84 11.06
CA ARG A 59 -11.35 -20.16 11.52
C ARG A 59 -10.56 -19.53 10.37
N ALA A 60 -10.43 -20.21 9.23
CA ALA A 60 -9.78 -19.66 8.05
C ALA A 60 -10.50 -18.41 7.53
N ALA A 61 -11.84 -18.44 7.46
CA ALA A 61 -12.66 -17.29 7.08
C ALA A 61 -12.48 -16.11 8.04
N ALA A 62 -12.48 -16.36 9.35
CA ALA A 62 -12.26 -15.33 10.37
C ALA A 62 -10.87 -14.67 10.26
N LEU A 63 -9.81 -15.46 10.00
CA LEU A 63 -8.47 -14.92 9.79
C LEU A 63 -8.38 -14.02 8.54
N LEU A 64 -9.05 -14.41 7.45
CA LEU A 64 -9.10 -13.59 6.24
C LEU A 64 -9.90 -12.31 6.43
N GLU A 65 -10.96 -12.33 7.24
CA GLU A 65 -11.71 -11.11 7.59
C GLU A 65 -10.85 -10.16 8.43
N GLN A 66 -10.22 -10.66 9.50
CA GLN A 66 -9.30 -9.87 10.32
C GLN A 66 -8.17 -9.26 9.47
N SER A 67 -7.66 -10.02 8.51
CA SER A 67 -6.66 -9.52 7.56
C SER A 67 -7.17 -8.34 6.73
N ARG A 68 -8.38 -8.41 6.18
CA ARG A 68 -9.01 -7.31 5.42
C ARG A 68 -9.28 -6.10 6.30
N THR A 69 -9.81 -6.30 7.51
CA THR A 69 -10.08 -5.21 8.45
C THR A 69 -8.81 -4.44 8.80
N ALA A 70 -7.72 -5.13 9.10
CA ALA A 70 -6.44 -4.49 9.40
C ALA A 70 -5.89 -3.73 8.17
N GLU A 71 -6.00 -4.31 6.98
CA GLU A 71 -5.58 -3.62 5.75
C GLU A 71 -6.39 -2.33 5.48
N LEU A 72 -7.71 -2.38 5.66
CA LEU A 72 -8.58 -1.21 5.53
C LEU A 72 -8.23 -0.13 6.55
N ARG A 73 -7.92 -0.52 7.79
CA ARG A 73 -7.47 0.42 8.84
C ARG A 73 -6.19 1.14 8.44
N GLY A 74 -5.19 0.38 7.97
CA GLY A 74 -3.93 0.93 7.49
C GLY A 74 -4.14 1.91 6.32
N ARG A 75 -5.01 1.56 5.36
CA ARG A 75 -5.35 2.43 4.23
C ARG A 75 -6.04 3.72 4.66
N ALA A 76 -7.04 3.62 5.53
CA ALA A 76 -7.77 4.77 6.05
C ALA A 76 -6.83 5.75 6.75
N ARG A 77 -5.85 5.26 7.51
CA ARG A 77 -4.79 6.10 8.11
C ARG A 77 -3.97 6.83 7.03
N LEU A 78 -3.47 6.11 6.02
CA LEU A 78 -2.67 6.71 4.96
C LEU A 78 -3.45 7.76 4.14
N GLU A 79 -4.76 7.56 3.95
CA GLU A 79 -5.64 8.50 3.27
C GLU A 79 -5.89 9.75 4.12
N ALA A 80 -6.18 9.58 5.41
CA ALA A 80 -6.33 10.69 6.35
C ALA A 80 -5.05 11.56 6.42
N ASP A 81 -3.89 10.93 6.54
CA ASP A 81 -2.60 11.63 6.55
C ASP A 81 -2.32 12.36 5.21
N ALA A 82 -2.74 11.78 4.09
CA ALA A 82 -2.60 12.44 2.79
C ALA A 82 -3.46 13.70 2.69
N VAL A 83 -4.71 13.64 3.16
CA VAL A 83 -5.61 14.80 3.19
C VAL A 83 -5.05 15.89 4.12
N ALA A 84 -4.56 15.50 5.30
CA ALA A 84 -3.92 16.42 6.24
C ALA A 84 -2.70 17.11 5.61
N LEU A 85 -1.83 16.36 4.92
CA LEU A 85 -0.69 16.91 4.19
C LEU A 85 -1.13 17.91 3.12
N LEU A 86 -2.09 17.56 2.27
CA LEU A 86 -2.58 18.43 1.20
C LEU A 86 -3.14 19.75 1.75
N ALA A 87 -3.76 19.73 2.93
CA ALA A 87 -4.26 20.93 3.59
C ALA A 87 -3.15 21.93 4.00
N THR A 88 -1.90 21.46 4.16
CA THR A 88 -0.74 22.32 4.49
C THR A 88 -0.08 22.98 3.27
N LEU A 89 -0.46 22.57 2.06
CA LEU A 89 0.16 23.03 0.82
C LEU A 89 -0.58 24.21 0.21
N GLU A 90 0.16 25.04 -0.52
CA GLU A 90 -0.41 26.07 -1.39
C GLU A 90 -1.23 25.45 -2.54
N PRO A 91 -2.17 26.20 -3.16
CA PRO A 91 -3.10 25.65 -4.14
C PRO A 91 -2.46 24.90 -5.31
N ASP A 92 -1.35 25.41 -5.86
CA ASP A 92 -0.69 24.80 -7.01
C ASP A 92 0.08 23.53 -6.64
N ASP A 93 0.81 23.53 -5.52
CA ASP A 93 1.45 22.33 -4.97
C ASP A 93 0.42 21.26 -4.59
N ARG A 94 -0.70 21.67 -3.99
CA ARG A 94 -1.81 20.79 -3.65
C ARG A 94 -2.41 20.16 -4.89
N ARG A 95 -2.60 20.94 -5.98
CA ARG A 95 -3.08 20.43 -7.27
C ARG A 95 -2.11 19.38 -7.81
N ALA A 96 -0.82 19.68 -7.84
CA ALA A 96 0.22 18.79 -8.33
C ALA A 96 0.31 17.47 -7.53
N LEU A 97 0.13 17.53 -6.20
CA LEU A 97 0.23 16.36 -5.33
C LEU A 97 -1.09 15.59 -5.14
N SER A 98 -2.22 16.11 -5.59
CA SER A 98 -3.54 15.49 -5.41
C SER A 98 -3.63 14.04 -5.92
N GLU A 99 -2.84 13.67 -6.94
CA GLU A 99 -2.79 12.31 -7.47
C GLU A 99 -2.40 11.24 -6.44
N ILE A 100 -1.75 11.62 -5.34
CA ILE A 100 -1.37 10.68 -4.27
C ILE A 100 -2.59 9.96 -3.67
N LEU A 101 -3.76 10.61 -3.67
CA LEU A 101 -5.02 10.05 -3.17
C LEU A 101 -5.49 8.86 -4.01
N THR A 102 -5.28 8.89 -5.33
CA THR A 102 -5.72 7.81 -6.24
C THR A 102 -4.91 6.52 -6.11
N ARG A 103 -3.63 6.65 -5.70
CA ARG A 103 -2.68 5.53 -5.70
C ARG A 103 -2.60 4.82 -4.35
N ARG A 104 -2.86 5.51 -3.24
CA ARG A 104 -2.88 4.92 -1.89
C ARG A 104 -3.98 3.85 -1.73
N GLY A 105 -5.05 3.97 -2.51
CA GLY A 105 -6.14 2.98 -2.61
C GLY A 105 -5.80 1.70 -3.41
N ARG A 106 -4.70 1.63 -4.17
CA ARG A 106 -4.41 0.50 -5.09
C ARG A 106 -3.41 -0.55 -4.59
N ALA A 107 -3.06 -0.60 -3.30
CA ALA A 107 -2.03 -1.52 -2.80
C ALA A 107 -2.41 -3.03 -2.81
N ALA A 108 -3.55 -3.44 -3.38
CA ALA A 108 -3.99 -4.84 -3.40
C ALA A 108 -3.71 -5.59 -4.72
N GLY A 109 -3.15 -4.94 -5.75
CA GLY A 109 -3.13 -5.50 -7.11
C GLY A 109 -1.77 -5.82 -7.74
N ARG A 110 -0.63 -5.59 -7.07
CA ARG A 110 0.70 -5.70 -7.71
C ARG A 110 1.58 -6.88 -7.30
N ASP A 111 1.02 -7.90 -6.67
CA ASP A 111 1.77 -9.10 -6.26
C ASP A 111 1.58 -10.34 -7.15
N ARG A 112 0.89 -10.26 -8.30
CA ARG A 112 0.86 -11.38 -9.26
C ARG A 112 0.78 -10.90 -10.71
N GLY A 113 1.90 -10.93 -11.42
CA GLY A 113 1.91 -10.77 -12.88
C GLY A 113 3.32 -10.75 -13.47
N GLY A 114 3.82 -11.91 -13.90
CA GLY A 114 4.95 -12.01 -14.83
C GLY A 114 6.10 -12.92 -14.41
N ARG A 115 5.87 -14.24 -14.30
CA ARG A 115 6.94 -15.24 -14.43
C ARG A 115 7.57 -15.12 -15.84
N PRO A 116 8.89 -15.27 -16.02
CA PRO A 116 9.54 -15.19 -17.33
C PRO A 116 9.06 -16.30 -18.26
N GLN A 117 8.83 -15.93 -19.52
CA GLN A 117 8.33 -16.76 -20.60
C GLN A 117 9.23 -18.00 -20.79
N HIS A 118 8.65 -19.20 -20.69
CA HIS A 118 9.24 -20.40 -21.28
C HIS A 118 9.23 -20.22 -22.80
N GLN A 119 10.37 -19.88 -23.38
CA GLN A 119 10.62 -20.14 -24.79
C GLN A 119 10.89 -21.65 -24.90
N GLN A 120 9.89 -22.39 -25.38
CA GLN A 120 10.16 -23.70 -25.97
C GLN A 120 10.70 -23.46 -27.39
N PRO A 121 11.85 -24.04 -27.75
CA PRO A 121 12.21 -24.18 -29.16
C PRO A 121 11.41 -25.35 -29.74
N THR A 122 10.57 -25.06 -30.73
CA THR A 122 9.98 -26.07 -31.63
C THR A 122 11.07 -26.58 -32.59
N PRO A 123 11.01 -27.85 -33.05
CA PRO A 123 12.13 -28.58 -33.63
C PRO A 123 12.58 -28.08 -35.01
#